data_AF-A0A7V9TRT7-F1
#
_entry.id   AF-A0A7V9TRT7-F1
#
_cell.length_a   1.000
_cell.length_b   1.000
_cell.length_c   1.000
_cell.angle_alpha   90.00
_cell.angle_beta   90.00
_cell.angle_gamma   90.00
#
_symmetry.space_group_name_H-M   'P 1'
#
loop_
_entity.id
_entity.type
_entity.pdbx_description
1 polymer ?
#
loop_
_entity_poly.entity_id
_entity_poly.type
_entity_poly.pdbx_seq_one_letter_code
_entity_poly.pdbx_strand_id
1 'polypeptide(L)'
;MCPTGSRTNGARSVGRIRRGSGEGGGGDVSADDATVDVFSIPMNVRFRGIDHREGVLLGGPGGCGEFSPFWDYDVAESTAWLAAALEAADRGFPEPVREVVPVNCTVPAVDPDRARAIVTGPHGCRTAKVKVAEPAQTLDDDVARVAAVRDAIGPEGRVRIDANGTWTVHEAIDAIKELDAFELEYVEQPVATVGELADVRRRVDVPVAADESIRRADDPLRVKRLGAADIAVLKVQPLGGVHACLRLAEQLGMPVVVSSALETSVGIAAGVALAAALPELPYACGLATTSMLTADVTADPMTPVAGMLSARRVQPDPALVDGVRADEETTRRWHERLAGCRRVLEGRSG
;
A
#
# COMPACT_ATOMS: atom_id res chain seq x y z
N MET A 1 0.08 -60.88 -3.35
CA MET A 1 -0.69 -61.37 -4.50
C MET A 1 -1.47 -60.19 -5.06
N CYS A 2 -1.11 -59.72 -6.25
CA CYS A 2 -1.90 -58.79 -7.06
C CYS A 2 -3.22 -59.46 -7.50
N PRO A 3 -4.20 -58.68 -7.97
CA PRO A 3 -4.25 -58.53 -9.42
C PRO A 3 -4.38 -57.09 -9.91
N THR A 4 -3.67 -56.88 -11.00
CA THR A 4 -3.60 -55.73 -11.89
C THR A 4 -4.91 -55.50 -12.63
N GLY A 5 -5.36 -54.25 -12.70
CA GLY A 5 -6.42 -53.79 -13.59
C GLY A 5 -6.05 -52.45 -14.20
N SER A 6 -5.54 -52.46 -15.43
CA SER A 6 -5.32 -51.27 -16.25
C SER A 6 -6.65 -50.77 -16.83
N ARG A 7 -6.87 -49.46 -16.83
CA ARG A 7 -7.67 -48.78 -17.87
C ARG A 7 -7.05 -47.43 -18.19
N THR A 8 -6.71 -47.32 -19.46
CA THR A 8 -6.20 -46.17 -20.19
C THR A 8 -7.32 -45.20 -20.57
N ASN A 9 -6.90 -43.93 -20.69
CA ASN A 9 -7.34 -42.90 -21.61
C ASN A 9 -8.74 -42.26 -21.46
N GLY A 10 -8.71 -40.93 -21.39
CA GLY A 10 -9.90 -40.07 -21.45
C GLY A 10 -9.54 -38.61 -21.25
N ALA A 11 -8.61 -38.09 -22.07
CA ALA A 11 -8.39 -36.66 -22.20
C ALA A 11 -9.72 -35.98 -22.56
N ARG A 12 -10.26 -35.16 -21.65
CA ARG A 12 -11.41 -34.32 -21.98
C ARG A 12 -10.91 -33.07 -22.68
N SER A 13 -11.34 -32.99 -23.93
CA SER A 13 -11.08 -31.95 -24.90
C SER A 13 -11.50 -30.56 -24.41
N VAL A 14 -10.60 -29.62 -24.65
CA VAL A 14 -10.82 -28.18 -24.74
C VAL A 14 -12.10 -27.88 -25.53
N GLY A 15 -13.08 -27.29 -24.86
CA GLY A 15 -14.31 -26.78 -25.46
C GLY A 15 -14.04 -25.50 -26.26
N ARG A 16 -13.87 -25.69 -27.56
CA ARG A 16 -13.65 -24.66 -28.58
C ARG A 16 -14.86 -23.73 -28.69
N ILE A 17 -14.65 -22.43 -28.47
CA ILE A 17 -15.58 -21.35 -28.83
C ILE A 17 -15.87 -21.46 -30.34
N ARG A 18 -17.13 -21.75 -30.71
CA ARG A 18 -17.59 -21.73 -32.11
C ARG A 18 -17.99 -20.31 -32.49
N ARG A 19 -17.37 -19.84 -33.57
CA ARG A 19 -17.66 -18.59 -34.30
C ARG A 19 -19.05 -18.63 -34.92
N GLY A 20 -19.81 -17.56 -34.71
CA GLY A 20 -20.90 -17.14 -35.60
C GLY A 20 -20.32 -16.33 -36.76
N SER A 21 -20.68 -16.73 -37.96
CA SER A 21 -20.31 -16.15 -39.25
C SER A 21 -21.14 -14.90 -39.56
N GLY A 22 -20.46 -13.79 -39.83
CA GLY A 22 -20.97 -12.60 -40.53
C GLY A 22 -19.80 -11.92 -41.23
N GLU A 23 -19.84 -11.86 -42.54
CA GLU A 23 -18.78 -11.32 -43.40
C GLU A 23 -18.71 -9.78 -43.33
N GLY A 24 -17.48 -9.24 -43.43
CA GLY A 24 -17.23 -7.92 -43.99
C GLY A 24 -16.86 -6.81 -43.01
N GLY A 25 -15.55 -6.59 -42.83
CA GLY A 25 -15.00 -5.36 -42.24
C GLY A 25 -13.76 -5.60 -41.40
N GLY A 26 -12.59 -5.31 -41.95
CA GLY A 26 -11.36 -5.20 -41.15
C GLY A 26 -11.52 -4.04 -40.17
N GLY A 27 -11.79 -4.38 -38.91
CA GLY A 27 -11.76 -3.46 -37.78
C GLY A 27 -10.57 -3.83 -36.91
N ASP A 28 -9.59 -2.93 -36.87
CA ASP A 28 -8.59 -2.86 -35.82
C ASP A 28 -9.30 -2.92 -34.46
N VAL A 29 -8.99 -3.92 -33.64
CA VAL A 29 -9.48 -3.95 -32.26
C VAL A 29 -8.64 -2.90 -31.54
N SER A 30 -9.19 -1.69 -31.41
CA SER A 30 -8.52 -0.61 -30.69
C SER A 30 -8.18 -1.08 -29.27
N ALA A 31 -7.04 -0.63 -28.76
CA ALA A 31 -6.56 -0.90 -27.40
C ALA A 31 -7.45 -0.29 -26.27
N ASP A 32 -8.67 0.15 -26.60
CA ASP A 32 -9.58 0.87 -25.71
C ASP A 32 -10.64 -0.02 -25.02
N ASP A 33 -10.75 -1.30 -25.37
CA ASP A 33 -11.83 -2.18 -24.86
C ASP A 33 -11.40 -3.12 -23.72
N ALA A 34 -10.27 -2.84 -23.07
CA ALA A 34 -9.91 -3.54 -21.82
C ALA A 34 -10.93 -3.15 -20.74
N THR A 35 -11.67 -4.14 -20.23
CA THR A 35 -12.65 -3.96 -19.16
C THR A 35 -12.00 -3.29 -17.95
N VAL A 36 -12.39 -2.04 -17.69
CA VAL A 36 -11.98 -1.27 -16.52
C VAL A 36 -12.94 -1.60 -15.38
N ASP A 37 -12.50 -2.41 -14.42
CA ASP A 37 -13.32 -2.72 -13.25
C ASP A 37 -13.06 -1.72 -12.13
N VAL A 38 -14.09 -0.91 -11.81
CA VAL A 38 -14.06 0.05 -10.71
C VAL A 38 -14.67 -0.58 -9.47
N PHE A 39 -13.92 -0.61 -8.38
CA PHE A 39 -14.37 -1.14 -7.08
C PHE A 39 -14.64 -0.02 -6.08
N SER A 40 -15.54 -0.27 -5.14
CA SER A 40 -15.74 0.53 -3.92
C SER A 40 -15.98 -0.42 -2.74
N ILE A 41 -15.01 -0.52 -1.84
CA ILE A 41 -15.01 -1.46 -0.72
C ILE A 41 -15.19 -0.68 0.59
N PRO A 42 -16.23 -0.94 1.39
CA PRO A 42 -16.37 -0.35 2.71
C PRO A 42 -15.20 -0.72 3.63
N MET A 43 -14.82 0.19 4.52
CA MET A 43 -13.77 -0.02 5.51
C MET A 43 -14.33 -0.43 6.87
N ASN A 44 -13.59 -1.29 7.59
CA ASN A 44 -13.94 -1.73 8.96
C ASN A 44 -13.80 -0.60 10.00
N VAL A 45 -13.05 0.45 9.65
CA VAL A 45 -12.71 1.57 10.51
C VAL A 45 -12.35 2.75 9.63
N ARG A 46 -12.77 3.96 10.02
CA ARG A 46 -12.36 5.18 9.32
C ARG A 46 -10.85 5.34 9.44
N PHE A 47 -10.15 5.50 8.31
CA PHE A 47 -8.70 5.68 8.29
C PHE A 47 -8.34 6.68 7.19
N ARG A 48 -7.44 7.64 7.48
CA ARG A 48 -7.17 8.79 6.59
C ARG A 48 -8.44 9.51 6.11
N GLY A 49 -9.44 9.63 6.99
CA GLY A 49 -10.67 10.36 6.71
C GLY A 49 -11.69 9.65 5.82
N ILE A 50 -11.38 8.47 5.26
CA ILE A 50 -12.27 7.71 4.37
C ILE A 50 -12.95 6.53 5.07
N ASP A 51 -14.13 6.18 4.58
CA ASP A 51 -14.99 5.06 4.96
C ASP A 51 -15.16 4.04 3.83
N HIS A 52 -14.86 4.42 2.60
CA HIS A 52 -14.77 3.56 1.42
C HIS A 52 -13.40 3.64 0.77
N ARG A 53 -12.87 2.49 0.37
CA ARG A 53 -11.70 2.38 -0.47
C ARG A 53 -12.09 2.09 -1.90
N GLU A 54 -11.74 3.00 -2.80
CA GLU A 54 -12.11 2.92 -4.21
C GLU A 54 -10.88 2.88 -5.09
N GLY A 55 -11.04 2.34 -6.30
CA GLY A 55 -9.99 2.28 -7.29
C GLY A 55 -10.41 1.49 -8.51
N VAL A 56 -9.43 1.25 -9.37
CA VAL A 56 -9.57 0.59 -10.66
C VAL A 56 -8.61 -0.58 -10.73
N LEU A 57 -9.09 -1.73 -11.19
CA LEU A 57 -8.26 -2.86 -11.58
C LEU A 57 -7.97 -2.80 -13.08
N LEU A 58 -6.70 -2.95 -13.44
CA LEU A 58 -6.21 -2.94 -14.82
C LEU A 58 -5.58 -4.29 -15.13
N GLY A 59 -6.11 -5.00 -16.13
CA GLY A 59 -5.53 -6.24 -16.63
C GLY A 59 -4.53 -5.99 -17.76
N GLY A 60 -3.46 -6.78 -17.80
CA GLY A 60 -2.46 -6.76 -18.87
C GLY A 60 -1.68 -8.07 -18.98
N PRO A 61 -0.75 -8.18 -19.95
CA PRO A 61 0.04 -9.41 -20.17
C PRO A 61 0.88 -9.85 -18.98
N GLY A 62 1.30 -8.89 -18.15
CA GLY A 62 2.05 -9.13 -16.94
C GLY A 62 1.18 -9.65 -15.80
N GLY A 63 -0.12 -9.39 -15.77
CA GLY A 63 -1.06 -9.77 -14.70
C GLY A 63 -2.12 -8.69 -14.46
N CYS A 64 -2.35 -8.33 -13.21
CA CYS A 64 -3.25 -7.24 -12.83
C CYS A 64 -2.51 -6.17 -12.02
N GLY A 65 -2.84 -4.90 -12.26
CA GLY A 65 -2.42 -3.75 -11.48
C GLY A 65 -3.60 -2.99 -10.89
N GLU A 66 -3.36 -2.23 -9.83
CA GLU A 66 -4.37 -1.42 -9.15
C GLU A 66 -4.03 0.06 -9.28
N PHE A 67 -4.99 0.85 -9.75
CA PHE A 67 -4.94 2.30 -9.81
C PHE A 67 -5.94 2.87 -8.80
N SER A 68 -5.42 3.36 -7.67
CA SER A 68 -6.27 3.72 -6.52
C SER A 68 -5.84 5.02 -5.79
N PRO A 69 -5.46 6.12 -6.47
CA PRO A 69 -5.14 7.37 -5.78
C PRO A 69 -6.31 7.87 -4.91
N PHE A 70 -6.01 8.35 -3.70
CA PHE A 70 -7.01 9.01 -2.85
C PHE A 70 -7.57 10.26 -3.52
N TRP A 71 -8.80 10.66 -3.19
CA TRP A 71 -9.48 11.79 -3.84
C TRP A 71 -8.84 13.16 -3.57
N ASP A 72 -7.95 13.29 -2.57
CA ASP A 72 -7.16 14.50 -2.29
C ASP A 72 -5.90 14.65 -3.17
N TYR A 73 -5.68 13.73 -4.12
CA TYR A 73 -4.64 13.83 -5.14
C TYR A 73 -5.24 14.37 -6.42
N ASP A 74 -4.62 15.38 -7.00
CA ASP A 74 -5.04 15.84 -8.32
C ASP A 74 -4.64 14.85 -9.44
N VAL A 75 -4.99 15.15 -10.69
CA VAL A 75 -4.66 14.30 -11.85
C VAL A 75 -3.15 14.19 -12.08
N ALA A 76 -2.39 15.26 -11.84
CA ALA A 76 -0.94 15.26 -12.03
C ALA A 76 -0.24 14.38 -10.99
N GLU A 77 -0.64 14.47 -9.72
CA GLU A 77 -0.14 13.60 -8.65
C GLU A 77 -0.59 12.14 -8.86
N SER A 78 -1.84 11.93 -9.31
CA SER A 78 -2.39 10.59 -9.61
C SER A 78 -1.67 9.89 -10.77
N THR A 79 -0.93 10.63 -11.59
CA THR A 79 -0.24 10.06 -12.76
C THR A 79 0.81 9.02 -12.37
N ALA A 80 1.52 9.21 -11.24
CA ALA A 80 2.44 8.22 -10.72
C ALA A 80 1.72 6.91 -10.32
N TRP A 81 0.53 7.04 -9.73
CA TRP A 81 -0.29 5.88 -9.36
C TRP A 81 -0.69 5.05 -10.59
N LEU A 82 -1.05 5.73 -11.69
CA LEU A 82 -1.35 5.04 -12.94
C LEU A 82 -0.11 4.34 -13.52
N ALA A 83 1.06 4.98 -13.49
CA ALA A 83 2.29 4.36 -13.95
C ALA A 83 2.62 3.07 -13.17
N ALA A 84 2.40 3.07 -11.85
CA ALA A 84 2.57 1.88 -11.02
C ALA A 84 1.59 0.75 -11.39
N ALA A 85 0.32 1.10 -11.63
CA ALA A 85 -0.71 0.15 -12.03
C ALA A 85 -0.39 -0.50 -13.39
N LEU A 86 0.04 0.31 -14.37
CA LEU A 86 0.44 -0.17 -15.70
C LEU A 86 1.71 -1.04 -15.62
N GLU A 87 2.69 -0.69 -14.80
CA GLU A 87 3.87 -1.56 -14.58
C GLU A 87 3.45 -2.94 -14.08
N ALA A 88 2.57 -3.00 -13.07
CA ALA A 88 2.07 -4.24 -12.50
C ALA A 88 1.25 -5.06 -13.51
N ALA A 89 0.44 -4.39 -14.34
CA ALA A 89 -0.41 -5.02 -15.36
C ALA A 89 0.39 -5.52 -16.57
N ASP A 90 1.38 -4.77 -17.05
CA ASP A 90 2.02 -5.04 -18.35
C ASP A 90 3.39 -5.69 -18.23
N ARG A 91 4.23 -5.20 -17.31
CA ARG A 91 5.63 -5.62 -17.20
C ARG A 91 5.83 -6.70 -16.14
N GLY A 92 5.11 -6.60 -15.04
CA GLY A 92 5.36 -7.39 -13.83
C GLY A 92 6.51 -6.84 -12.99
N PHE A 93 6.87 -7.58 -11.94
CA PHE A 93 7.81 -7.14 -10.92
C PHE A 93 9.21 -7.73 -11.11
N PRO A 94 10.26 -7.09 -10.54
CA PRO A 94 11.59 -7.69 -10.47
C PRO A 94 11.59 -9.04 -9.75
N GLU A 95 12.60 -9.86 -10.02
CA GLU A 95 12.81 -11.12 -9.29
C GLU A 95 13.04 -10.83 -7.80
N PRO A 96 12.30 -11.47 -6.88
CA PRO A 96 12.50 -11.27 -5.46
C PRO A 96 13.83 -11.86 -4.99
N VAL A 97 14.48 -11.20 -4.03
CA VAL A 97 15.64 -11.74 -3.32
C VAL A 97 15.24 -12.44 -2.00
N ARG A 98 13.94 -12.49 -1.71
CA ARG A 98 13.34 -13.20 -0.56
C ARG A 98 11.90 -13.62 -0.84
N GLU A 99 11.50 -14.77 -0.32
CA GLU A 99 10.15 -15.32 -0.54
C GLU A 99 9.08 -14.75 0.39
N VAL A 100 9.49 -14.25 1.57
CA VAL A 100 8.58 -13.67 2.57
C VAL A 100 9.10 -12.32 3.05
N VAL A 101 8.17 -11.43 3.40
CA VAL A 101 8.46 -10.09 3.90
C VAL A 101 7.82 -9.90 5.29
N PRO A 102 8.56 -9.38 6.29
CA PRO A 102 7.99 -9.07 7.59
C PRO A 102 7.07 -7.85 7.49
N VAL A 103 5.98 -7.87 8.25
CA VAL A 103 5.00 -6.78 8.27
C VAL A 103 4.69 -6.29 9.68
N ASN A 104 4.36 -5.01 9.80
CA ASN A 104 3.80 -4.44 11.02
C ASN A 104 2.27 -4.46 10.97
N CYS A 105 1.60 -4.53 12.13
CA CYS A 105 0.17 -4.21 12.19
C CYS A 105 0.00 -2.69 12.14
N THR A 106 -1.08 -2.22 11.51
CA THR A 106 -1.44 -0.80 11.44
C THR A 106 -2.59 -0.55 12.38
N VAL A 107 -2.38 0.29 13.38
CA VAL A 107 -3.34 0.64 14.43
C VAL A 107 -3.90 2.04 14.13
N PRO A 108 -5.18 2.16 13.71
CA PRO A 108 -5.83 3.45 13.49
C PRO A 108 -5.99 4.27 14.78
N ALA A 109 -6.53 5.48 14.63
CA ALA A 109 -6.88 6.37 15.73
C ALA A 109 -8.14 5.88 16.50
N VAL A 110 -8.05 4.73 17.16
CA VAL A 110 -9.12 4.08 17.94
C VAL A 110 -8.86 4.18 19.44
N ASP A 111 -9.80 3.72 20.26
CA ASP A 111 -9.60 3.63 21.71
C ASP A 111 -8.53 2.57 22.09
N PRO A 112 -7.96 2.65 23.30
CA PRO A 112 -6.91 1.75 23.77
C PRO A 112 -7.26 0.25 23.72
N ASP A 113 -8.51 -0.12 24.03
CA ASP A 113 -8.93 -1.53 24.05
C ASP A 113 -8.98 -2.10 22.63
N ARG A 114 -9.50 -1.32 21.68
CA ARG A 114 -9.48 -1.69 20.27
C ARG A 114 -8.06 -1.74 19.72
N ALA A 115 -7.19 -0.80 20.11
CA ALA A 115 -5.79 -0.80 19.72
C ALA A 115 -5.06 -2.07 20.18
N ARG A 116 -5.26 -2.47 21.45
CA ARG A 116 -4.77 -3.74 22.00
C ARG A 116 -5.26 -4.94 21.18
N ALA A 117 -6.57 -4.99 20.88
CA ALA A 117 -7.16 -6.10 20.13
C ALA A 117 -6.57 -6.26 18.71
N ILE A 118 -6.21 -5.15 18.06
CA ILE A 118 -5.54 -5.17 16.74
C ILE A 118 -4.14 -5.79 16.86
N VAL A 119 -3.37 -5.39 17.89
CA VAL A 119 -2.00 -5.88 18.12
C VAL A 119 -1.99 -7.37 18.48
N THR A 120 -2.90 -7.80 19.35
CA THR A 120 -3.02 -9.21 19.77
C THR A 120 -3.83 -10.05 18.77
N GLY A 121 -4.16 -9.49 17.60
CA GLY A 121 -4.93 -10.14 16.57
C GLY A 121 -4.19 -11.31 15.90
N PRO A 122 -4.85 -12.01 14.96
CA PRO A 122 -4.33 -13.25 14.37
C PRO A 122 -3.12 -13.03 13.43
N HIS A 123 -2.78 -11.79 13.10
CA HIS A 123 -1.70 -11.47 12.17
C HIS A 123 -0.31 -11.81 12.71
N GLY A 124 -0.11 -11.85 14.04
CA GLY A 124 1.15 -12.25 14.66
C GLY A 124 2.33 -11.29 14.42
N CYS A 125 2.05 -10.01 14.16
CA CYS A 125 3.08 -9.00 13.92
C CYS A 125 3.90 -8.71 15.20
N ARG A 126 5.21 -8.53 15.04
CA ARG A 126 6.12 -8.10 16.13
C ARG A 126 6.39 -6.59 16.15
N THR A 127 5.76 -5.87 15.24
CA THR A 127 5.84 -4.41 15.13
C THR A 127 4.44 -3.83 14.93
N ALA A 128 4.15 -2.70 15.57
CA ALA A 128 2.91 -1.96 15.42
C ALA A 128 3.19 -0.51 15.01
N LYS A 129 2.44 0.01 14.03
CA LYS A 129 2.42 1.43 13.69
C LYS A 129 1.11 2.06 14.16
N VAL A 130 1.19 3.03 15.04
CA VAL A 130 0.05 3.67 15.71
C VAL A 130 -0.20 5.04 15.10
N LYS A 131 -1.43 5.28 14.62
CA LYS A 131 -1.85 6.60 14.20
C LYS A 131 -1.96 7.51 15.43
N VAL A 132 -1.39 8.70 15.32
CA VAL A 132 -1.47 9.81 16.28
C VAL A 132 -1.84 11.09 15.56
N ALA A 133 -2.09 12.17 16.31
CA ALA A 133 -2.45 13.48 15.76
C ALA A 133 -3.73 13.48 14.92
N GLU A 134 -4.71 12.65 15.27
CA GLU A 134 -6.02 12.68 14.61
C GLU A 134 -6.75 13.98 15.00
N PRO A 135 -7.26 14.79 14.06
CA PRO A 135 -7.81 16.13 14.35
C PRO A 135 -8.93 16.19 15.41
N ALA A 136 -9.62 15.06 15.66
CA ALA A 136 -10.69 14.96 16.64
C ALA A 136 -10.24 14.37 18.00
N GLN A 137 -8.93 14.23 18.23
CA GLN A 137 -8.34 13.60 19.41
C GLN A 137 -7.23 14.46 20.02
N THR A 138 -6.88 14.15 21.25
CA THR A 138 -5.85 14.85 22.04
C THR A 138 -4.56 14.03 22.13
N LEU A 139 -3.48 14.67 22.60
CA LEU A 139 -2.24 13.97 22.90
C LEU A 139 -2.44 12.90 23.99
N ASP A 140 -3.31 13.14 24.97
CA ASP A 140 -3.64 12.14 26.01
C ASP A 140 -4.28 10.88 25.41
N ASP A 141 -5.14 11.05 24.39
CA ASP A 141 -5.73 9.91 23.66
C ASP A 141 -4.66 9.11 22.91
N ASP A 142 -3.70 9.82 22.30
CA ASP A 142 -2.56 9.22 21.60
C ASP A 142 -1.65 8.46 22.57
N VAL A 143 -1.32 9.06 23.72
CA VAL A 143 -0.53 8.44 24.79
C VAL A 143 -1.21 7.19 25.32
N ALA A 144 -2.52 7.24 25.61
CA ALA A 144 -3.27 6.09 26.08
C ALA A 144 -3.28 4.94 25.06
N ARG A 145 -3.40 5.26 23.76
CA ARG A 145 -3.34 4.28 22.68
C ARG A 145 -1.96 3.65 22.54
N VAL A 146 -0.90 4.46 22.52
CA VAL A 146 0.48 3.98 22.41
C VAL A 146 0.87 3.14 23.62
N ALA A 147 0.46 3.54 24.83
CA ALA A 147 0.65 2.75 26.05
C ALA A 147 0.00 1.36 25.95
N ALA A 148 -1.26 1.30 25.49
CA ALA A 148 -1.96 0.02 25.32
C ALA A 148 -1.31 -0.86 24.25
N VAL A 149 -0.82 -0.27 23.15
CA VAL A 149 -0.08 -0.98 22.11
C VAL A 149 1.25 -1.52 22.63
N ARG A 150 2.02 -0.71 23.37
CA ARG A 150 3.28 -1.12 24.01
C ARG A 150 3.07 -2.29 24.96
N ASP A 151 2.09 -2.21 25.84
CA ASP A 151 1.76 -3.30 26.77
C ASP A 151 1.34 -4.57 26.01
N ALA A 152 0.52 -4.43 24.96
CA ALA A 152 0.02 -5.55 24.16
C ALA A 152 1.12 -6.25 23.34
N ILE A 153 2.04 -5.48 22.75
CA ILE A 153 3.11 -6.03 21.88
C ILE A 153 4.28 -6.61 22.68
N GLY A 154 4.41 -6.20 23.94
CA GLY A 154 5.45 -6.66 24.86
C GLY A 154 6.80 -5.93 24.69
N PRO A 155 7.77 -6.26 25.57
CA PRO A 155 9.06 -5.56 25.63
C PRO A 155 9.94 -5.79 24.39
N GLU A 156 9.81 -6.94 23.74
CA GLU A 156 10.56 -7.27 22.51
C GLU A 156 9.88 -6.76 21.23
N GLY A 157 8.68 -6.19 21.35
CA GLY A 157 7.91 -5.65 20.24
C GLY A 157 8.37 -4.24 19.89
N ARG A 158 8.18 -3.85 18.63
CA ARG A 158 8.55 -2.50 18.15
C ARG A 158 7.30 -1.64 17.95
N VAL A 159 7.36 -0.39 18.40
CA VAL A 159 6.24 0.55 18.28
C VAL A 159 6.69 1.75 17.45
N ARG A 160 5.88 2.13 16.46
CA ARG A 160 6.07 3.33 15.65
C ARG A 160 4.84 4.21 15.79
N ILE A 161 5.00 5.50 15.58
CA ILE A 161 3.88 6.44 15.51
C ILE A 161 3.85 7.13 14.14
N ASP A 162 2.66 7.50 13.66
CA ASP A 162 2.45 8.18 12.37
C ASP A 162 1.50 9.38 12.55
N ALA A 163 2.04 10.58 12.38
CA ALA A 163 1.30 11.83 12.54
C ALA A 163 0.82 12.43 11.21
N ASN A 164 1.20 11.88 10.06
CA ASN A 164 0.85 12.39 8.71
C ASN A 164 1.05 13.90 8.51
N GLY A 165 2.07 14.46 9.13
CA GLY A 165 2.47 15.86 9.01
C GLY A 165 1.56 16.85 9.72
N THR A 166 0.73 16.38 10.65
CA THR A 166 -0.32 17.20 11.27
C THR A 166 0.19 18.15 12.35
N TRP A 167 1.29 17.84 13.03
CA TRP A 167 1.83 18.71 14.07
C TRP A 167 2.61 19.89 13.48
N THR A 168 2.64 20.98 14.23
CA THR A 168 3.71 21.99 14.12
C THR A 168 5.01 21.43 14.70
N VAL A 169 6.14 22.10 14.43
CA VAL A 169 7.45 21.69 14.97
C VAL A 169 7.46 21.62 16.50
N HIS A 170 6.81 22.57 17.19
CA HIS A 170 6.79 22.59 18.66
C HIS A 170 5.94 21.45 19.22
N GLU A 171 4.72 21.28 18.69
CA GLU A 171 3.83 20.18 19.09
C GLU A 171 4.48 18.82 18.84
N ALA A 172 5.17 18.64 17.71
CA ALA A 172 5.89 17.42 17.41
C ALA A 172 6.97 17.11 18.45
N ILE A 173 7.78 18.11 18.83
CA ILE A 173 8.85 17.91 19.81
C ILE A 173 8.29 17.52 21.18
N ASP A 174 7.21 18.17 21.63
CA ASP A 174 6.59 17.87 22.91
C ASP A 174 5.93 16.49 22.90
N ALA A 175 5.13 16.19 21.86
CA ALA A 175 4.47 14.90 21.71
C ALA A 175 5.47 13.74 21.59
N ILE A 176 6.55 13.90 20.81
CA ILE A 176 7.58 12.86 20.68
C ILE A 176 8.25 12.59 22.01
N LYS A 177 8.60 13.63 22.80
CA LYS A 177 9.22 13.43 24.12
C LYS A 177 8.33 12.67 25.09
N GLU A 178 7.03 12.94 25.06
CA GLU A 178 6.07 12.24 25.92
C GLU A 178 5.86 10.79 25.47
N LEU A 179 5.71 10.57 24.16
CA LEU A 179 5.50 9.25 23.57
C LEU A 179 6.77 8.37 23.58
N ASP A 180 7.96 8.95 23.71
CA ASP A 180 9.23 8.21 23.80
C ASP A 180 9.35 7.40 25.10
N ALA A 181 8.52 7.69 26.11
CA ALA A 181 8.38 6.84 27.30
C ALA A 181 7.98 5.38 26.96
N PHE A 182 7.50 5.13 25.74
CA PHE A 182 7.11 3.81 25.23
C PHE A 182 8.12 3.19 24.25
N GLU A 183 9.36 3.70 24.20
CA GLU A 183 10.48 3.15 23.41
C GLU A 183 10.14 3.05 21.91
N LEU A 184 10.01 4.20 21.26
CA LEU A 184 9.61 4.26 19.85
C LEU A 184 10.74 3.78 18.93
N GLU A 185 10.40 2.96 17.93
CA GLU A 185 11.33 2.59 16.85
C GLU A 185 11.60 3.78 15.92
N TYR A 186 10.55 4.52 15.57
CA TYR A 186 10.63 5.80 14.87
C TYR A 186 9.30 6.57 14.92
N VAL A 187 9.35 7.86 14.59
CA VAL A 187 8.19 8.72 14.31
C VAL A 187 8.08 9.02 12.81
N GLU A 188 6.94 8.66 12.20
CA GLU A 188 6.66 8.86 10.78
C GLU A 188 5.97 10.21 10.54
N GLN A 189 6.58 11.01 9.67
CA GLN A 189 6.11 12.31 9.21
C GLN A 189 5.48 13.15 10.34
N PRO A 190 6.23 13.59 11.37
CA PRO A 190 5.66 14.39 12.46
C PRO A 190 5.07 15.73 11.97
N VAL A 191 5.69 16.35 10.97
CA VAL A 191 5.42 17.71 10.46
C VAL A 191 5.30 17.72 8.93
N ALA A 192 4.71 18.77 8.37
CA ALA A 192 4.33 18.80 6.96
C ALA A 192 5.52 18.88 5.98
N THR A 193 6.54 19.71 6.28
CA THR A 193 7.59 20.03 5.31
C THR A 193 8.96 19.41 5.65
N VAL A 194 9.79 19.23 4.63
CA VAL A 194 11.17 18.71 4.77
C VAL A 194 12.04 19.59 5.69
N GLY A 195 11.86 20.91 5.63
CA GLY A 195 12.61 21.83 6.49
C GLY A 195 12.26 21.65 7.97
N GLU A 196 10.97 21.53 8.25
CA GLU A 196 10.46 21.26 9.60
C GLU A 196 10.89 19.88 10.10
N LEU A 197 10.91 18.85 9.23
CA LEU A 197 11.43 17.52 9.60
C LEU A 197 12.88 17.61 10.07
N ALA A 198 13.73 18.35 9.35
CA ALA A 198 15.11 18.57 9.76
C ALA A 198 15.23 19.31 11.10
N ASP A 199 14.30 20.23 11.38
CA ASP A 199 14.21 20.93 12.65
C ASP A 199 13.80 20.03 13.82
N VAL A 200 12.80 19.16 13.61
CA VAL A 200 12.37 18.17 14.62
C VAL A 200 13.48 17.16 14.88
N ARG A 201 14.06 16.57 13.82
CA ARG A 201 15.12 15.54 13.93
C ARG A 201 16.35 16.01 14.71
N ARG A 202 16.68 17.31 14.68
CA ARG A 202 17.79 17.88 15.47
C ARG A 202 17.51 18.00 16.97
N ARG A 203 16.26 17.84 17.42
CA ARG A 203 15.78 18.18 18.76
C ARG A 203 15.12 17.00 19.49
N VAL A 204 15.10 15.81 18.88
CA VAL A 204 14.57 14.58 19.45
C VAL A 204 15.58 13.46 19.23
N ASP A 205 15.61 12.48 20.15
CA ASP A 205 16.48 11.31 20.06
C ASP A 205 15.83 10.16 19.27
N VAL A 206 14.50 10.16 19.15
CA VAL A 206 13.73 9.18 18.37
C VAL A 206 14.01 9.35 16.87
N PRO A 207 14.33 8.28 16.13
CA PRO A 207 14.52 8.35 14.68
C PRO A 207 13.29 8.90 13.95
N VAL A 208 13.51 9.72 12.92
CA VAL A 208 12.44 10.32 12.12
C VAL A 208 12.34 9.64 10.76
N ALA A 209 11.14 9.20 10.38
CA ALA A 209 10.84 8.67 9.05
C ALA A 209 10.06 9.69 8.20
N ALA A 210 10.39 9.80 6.91
CA ALA A 210 9.68 10.66 5.97
C ALA A 210 8.76 9.84 5.03
N ASP A 211 7.47 10.19 4.96
CA ASP A 211 6.47 9.62 4.04
C ASP A 211 5.98 10.67 3.04
N GLU A 212 5.07 11.57 3.43
CA GLU A 212 4.55 12.66 2.58
C GLU A 212 5.68 13.48 1.93
N SER A 213 6.75 13.75 2.69
CA SER A 213 7.95 14.46 2.23
C SER A 213 8.81 13.70 1.22
N ILE A 214 8.50 12.43 0.95
CA ILE A 214 9.08 11.62 -0.14
C ILE A 214 8.08 11.52 -1.28
N ARG A 215 6.85 11.07 -1.02
CA ARG A 215 5.90 10.67 -2.07
C ARG A 215 5.09 11.81 -2.70
N ARG A 216 5.01 12.99 -2.07
CA ARG A 216 4.36 14.19 -2.64
C ARG A 216 5.37 15.33 -2.91
N ALA A 217 6.67 15.05 -2.78
CA ALA A 217 7.69 16.05 -3.01
C ALA A 217 8.09 16.12 -4.48
N ASP A 218 8.21 17.33 -5.02
CA ASP A 218 8.84 17.56 -6.33
C ASP A 218 10.29 17.06 -6.37
N ASP A 219 10.97 17.13 -5.21
CA ASP A 219 12.34 16.67 -5.03
C ASP A 219 12.47 15.82 -3.74
N PRO A 220 12.22 14.50 -3.84
CA PRO A 220 12.35 13.58 -2.71
C PRO A 220 13.77 13.52 -2.14
N LEU A 221 14.79 13.80 -2.96
CA LEU A 221 16.20 13.79 -2.54
C LEU A 221 16.54 14.97 -1.61
N ARG A 222 15.66 15.98 -1.52
CA ARG A 222 15.79 17.07 -0.55
C ARG A 222 15.84 16.57 0.89
N VAL A 223 15.13 15.48 1.22
CA VAL A 223 15.14 14.85 2.55
C VAL A 223 16.57 14.44 2.92
N LYS A 224 17.28 13.76 2.01
CA LYS A 224 18.68 13.38 2.18
C LYS A 224 19.59 14.61 2.30
N ARG A 225 19.47 15.57 1.38
CA ARG A 225 20.37 16.75 1.32
C ARG A 225 20.28 17.62 2.58
N LEU A 226 19.12 17.67 3.23
CA LEU A 226 18.93 18.42 4.48
C LEU A 226 19.15 17.58 5.75
N GLY A 227 19.42 16.28 5.61
CA GLY A 227 19.51 15.36 6.76
C GLY A 227 18.21 15.35 7.56
N ALA A 228 17.06 15.39 6.87
CA ALA A 228 15.75 15.64 7.47
C ALA A 228 15.08 14.39 8.06
N ALA A 229 15.55 13.20 7.70
CA ALA A 229 15.02 11.94 8.20
C ALA A 229 16.15 10.92 8.33
N ASP A 230 15.92 9.90 9.16
CA ASP A 230 16.75 8.71 9.33
C ASP A 230 16.27 7.56 8.43
N ILE A 231 14.98 7.58 8.07
CA ILE A 231 14.31 6.51 7.31
C ILE A 231 13.44 7.13 6.22
N ALA A 232 13.43 6.53 5.03
CA ALA A 232 12.48 6.88 3.97
C ALA A 232 11.38 5.82 3.83
N VAL A 233 10.11 6.27 3.83
CA VAL A 233 8.95 5.40 3.58
C VAL A 233 8.69 5.35 2.08
N LEU A 234 8.60 4.14 1.53
CA LEU A 234 8.32 3.91 0.11
C LEU A 234 6.91 3.32 -0.07
N LYS A 235 6.10 3.93 -0.92
CA LYS A 235 4.76 3.46 -1.30
C LYS A 235 4.70 3.33 -2.82
N VAL A 236 4.37 2.14 -3.31
CA VAL A 236 4.54 1.78 -4.72
C VAL A 236 3.72 2.66 -5.66
N GLN A 237 2.41 2.82 -5.39
CA GLN A 237 1.56 3.62 -6.29
C GLN A 237 1.96 5.10 -6.31
N PRO A 238 2.09 5.82 -5.17
CA PRO A 238 2.54 7.21 -5.17
C PRO A 238 3.90 7.46 -5.85
N LEU A 239 4.81 6.48 -5.82
CA LEU A 239 6.16 6.63 -6.34
C LEU A 239 6.35 6.11 -7.77
N GLY A 240 5.28 5.65 -8.44
CA GLY A 240 5.36 5.29 -9.85
C GLY A 240 5.83 3.88 -10.14
N GLY A 241 5.71 2.95 -9.19
CA GLY A 241 5.98 1.54 -9.40
C GLY A 241 7.20 1.01 -8.64
N VAL A 242 7.37 -0.31 -8.68
CA VAL A 242 8.42 -1.05 -7.97
C VAL A 242 9.80 -0.62 -8.47
N HIS A 243 10.01 -0.55 -9.80
CA HIS A 243 11.32 -0.14 -10.32
C HIS A 243 11.66 1.32 -9.99
N ALA A 244 10.65 2.20 -9.95
CA ALA A 244 10.84 3.60 -9.55
C ALA A 244 11.24 3.70 -8.08
N CYS A 245 10.57 2.94 -7.20
CA CYS A 245 10.92 2.86 -5.79
C CYS A 245 12.35 2.33 -5.57
N LEU A 246 12.78 1.29 -6.29
CA LEU A 246 14.13 0.74 -6.17
C LEU A 246 15.21 1.77 -6.57
N ARG A 247 15.00 2.49 -7.68
CA ARG A 247 15.90 3.58 -8.10
C ARG A 247 15.94 4.70 -7.06
N LEU A 248 14.79 5.07 -6.50
CA LEU A 248 14.74 6.11 -5.47
C LEU A 248 15.45 5.66 -4.18
N ALA A 249 15.28 4.41 -3.76
CA ALA A 249 15.96 3.85 -2.59
C ALA A 249 17.49 3.93 -2.76
N GLU A 250 18.01 3.57 -3.93
CA GLU A 250 19.44 3.67 -4.25
C GLU A 250 19.93 5.14 -4.21
N GLN A 251 19.20 6.07 -4.82
CA GLN A 251 19.56 7.49 -4.83
C GLN A 251 19.55 8.12 -3.43
N LEU A 252 18.55 7.76 -2.61
CA LEU A 252 18.45 8.18 -1.21
C LEU A 252 19.62 7.61 -0.39
N GLY A 253 20.02 6.35 -0.63
CA GLY A 253 21.19 5.74 0.03
C GLY A 253 21.09 5.80 1.56
N MET A 254 19.89 5.56 2.08
CA MET A 254 19.55 5.55 3.51
C MET A 254 18.58 4.40 3.78
N PRO A 255 18.37 4.01 5.05
CA PRO A 255 17.41 2.97 5.40
C PRO A 255 16.01 3.29 4.85
N VAL A 256 15.33 2.26 4.32
CA VAL A 256 13.97 2.38 3.77
C VAL A 256 13.02 1.41 4.44
N VAL A 257 11.73 1.77 4.46
CA VAL A 257 10.63 0.88 4.86
C VAL A 257 9.52 0.97 3.82
N VAL A 258 8.95 -0.16 3.44
CA VAL A 258 7.83 -0.21 2.49
C VAL A 258 6.51 -0.10 3.25
N SER A 259 5.58 0.69 2.75
CA SER A 259 4.20 0.78 3.27
C SER A 259 3.20 0.74 2.12
N SER A 260 1.99 0.31 2.44
CA SER A 260 0.82 0.41 1.57
C SER A 260 0.20 1.81 1.59
N ALA A 261 -0.69 2.05 0.62
CA ALA A 261 -1.64 3.13 0.56
C ALA A 261 -3.10 2.60 0.61
N LEU A 262 -3.34 1.60 1.46
CA LEU A 262 -4.63 0.93 1.65
C LEU A 262 -5.18 0.26 0.38
N GLU A 263 -4.32 -0.38 -0.41
CA GLU A 263 -4.74 -1.11 -1.60
C GLU A 263 -5.54 -2.38 -1.26
N THR A 264 -6.21 -2.95 -2.28
CA THR A 264 -6.65 -4.35 -2.25
C THR A 264 -5.44 -5.29 -2.29
N SER A 265 -5.65 -6.61 -2.25
CA SER A 265 -4.55 -7.56 -2.41
C SER A 265 -3.73 -7.37 -3.69
N VAL A 266 -4.32 -6.83 -4.77
CA VAL A 266 -3.61 -6.54 -6.02
C VAL A 266 -2.52 -5.51 -5.80
N GLY A 267 -2.84 -4.36 -5.22
CA GLY A 267 -1.84 -3.33 -4.95
C GLY A 267 -0.90 -3.70 -3.78
N ILE A 268 -1.38 -4.45 -2.77
CA ILE A 268 -0.52 -4.98 -1.70
C ILE A 268 0.55 -5.92 -2.26
N ALA A 269 0.22 -6.75 -3.26
CA ALA A 269 1.20 -7.61 -3.93
C ALA A 269 2.33 -6.80 -4.58
N ALA A 270 2.05 -5.61 -5.13
CA ALA A 270 3.09 -4.73 -5.65
C ALA A 270 4.00 -4.17 -4.52
N GLY A 271 3.41 -3.80 -3.38
CA GLY A 271 4.15 -3.43 -2.16
C GLY A 271 5.04 -4.57 -1.64
N VAL A 272 4.52 -5.79 -1.60
CA VAL A 272 5.30 -6.98 -1.22
C VAL A 272 6.41 -7.25 -2.23
N ALA A 273 6.17 -7.09 -3.53
CA ALA A 273 7.19 -7.26 -4.55
C ALA A 273 8.34 -6.24 -4.41
N LEU A 274 8.04 -4.99 -4.09
CA LEU A 274 9.08 -4.00 -3.74
C LEU A 274 9.87 -4.44 -2.51
N ALA A 275 9.18 -4.79 -1.43
CA ALA A 275 9.84 -5.24 -0.21
C ALA A 275 10.69 -6.49 -0.45
N ALA A 276 10.26 -7.41 -1.31
CA ALA A 276 10.97 -8.62 -1.65
C ALA A 276 12.19 -8.39 -2.56
N ALA A 277 12.23 -7.29 -3.32
CA ALA A 277 13.32 -6.94 -4.22
C ALA A 277 14.39 -6.01 -3.60
N LEU A 278 14.08 -5.33 -2.48
CA LEU A 278 15.06 -4.48 -1.79
C LEU A 278 16.27 -5.29 -1.26
N PRO A 279 17.48 -4.73 -1.18
CA PRO A 279 18.65 -5.46 -0.68
C PRO A 279 18.49 -5.97 0.76
N GLU A 280 17.88 -5.14 1.62
CA GLU A 280 17.62 -5.44 3.03
C GLU A 280 16.28 -4.85 3.48
N LEU A 281 15.74 -5.40 4.58
CA LEU A 281 14.52 -4.91 5.23
C LEU A 281 14.79 -4.77 6.73
N PRO A 282 15.47 -3.68 7.17
CA PRO A 282 15.75 -3.47 8.59
C PRO A 282 14.47 -3.21 9.42
N TYR A 283 13.36 -2.88 8.74
CA TYR A 283 12.07 -2.55 9.31
C TYR A 283 10.98 -3.46 8.74
N ALA A 284 10.08 -3.94 9.61
CA ALA A 284 8.85 -4.59 9.17
C ALA A 284 8.00 -3.63 8.29
N CYS A 285 7.37 -4.14 7.23
CA CYS A 285 6.68 -3.35 6.21
C CYS A 285 5.21 -3.07 6.58
N GLY A 286 4.70 -1.89 6.23
CA GLY A 286 3.31 -1.45 6.45
C GLY A 286 2.32 -2.02 5.45
N LEU A 287 2.32 -3.33 5.25
CA LEU A 287 1.56 -4.03 4.19
C LEU A 287 0.41 -4.90 4.74
N ALA A 288 0.19 -4.93 6.06
CA ALA A 288 -0.89 -5.66 6.72
C ALA A 288 -2.22 -4.89 6.75
N THR A 289 -2.57 -4.17 5.69
CA THR A 289 -3.70 -3.24 5.66
C THR A 289 -4.96 -3.79 5.00
N THR A 290 -4.89 -4.96 4.36
CA THR A 290 -6.07 -5.66 3.80
C THR A 290 -7.15 -5.92 4.86
N SER A 291 -6.76 -6.11 6.13
CA SER A 291 -7.68 -6.28 7.27
C SER A 291 -8.53 -5.04 7.59
N MET A 292 -8.21 -3.88 7.02
CA MET A 292 -9.02 -2.67 7.15
C MET A 292 -10.18 -2.62 6.16
N LEU A 293 -10.18 -3.49 5.14
CA LEU A 293 -11.24 -3.60 4.15
C LEU A 293 -12.25 -4.68 4.59
N THR A 294 -13.53 -4.46 4.27
CA THR A 294 -14.60 -5.44 4.56
C THR A 294 -14.61 -6.61 3.59
N ALA A 295 -14.01 -6.44 2.41
CA ALA A 295 -13.90 -7.43 1.34
C ALA A 295 -12.58 -7.26 0.59
N ASP A 296 -12.28 -8.21 -0.29
CA ASP A 296 -11.13 -8.18 -1.18
C ASP A 296 -11.52 -8.75 -2.55
N VAL A 297 -10.68 -8.55 -3.55
CA VAL A 297 -10.95 -8.88 -4.96
C VAL A 297 -10.42 -10.26 -5.37
N THR A 298 -9.92 -11.06 -4.42
CA THR A 298 -9.29 -12.36 -4.68
C THR A 298 -9.71 -13.39 -3.63
N ALA A 299 -9.74 -14.67 -4.04
CA ALA A 299 -10.07 -15.79 -3.16
C ALA A 299 -8.91 -16.15 -2.20
N ASP A 300 -7.69 -15.68 -2.49
CA ASP A 300 -6.51 -15.86 -1.64
C ASP A 300 -5.93 -14.48 -1.28
N PRO A 301 -6.50 -13.79 -0.28
CA PRO A 301 -6.09 -12.44 0.09
C PRO A 301 -4.68 -12.40 0.70
N MET A 302 -3.99 -11.28 0.51
CA MET A 302 -2.69 -10.96 1.11
C MET A 302 -2.86 -10.67 2.61
N THR A 303 -3.19 -11.71 3.36
CA THR A 303 -3.36 -11.68 4.82
C THR A 303 -2.09 -12.17 5.50
N PRO A 304 -1.51 -11.41 6.45
CA PRO A 304 -0.31 -11.85 7.15
C PRO A 304 -0.53 -13.13 7.96
N VAL A 305 0.46 -14.01 7.93
CA VAL A 305 0.55 -15.19 8.79
C VAL A 305 1.87 -15.11 9.57
N ALA A 306 1.79 -15.17 10.90
CA ALA A 306 2.94 -15.04 11.80
C ALA A 306 3.82 -13.79 11.52
N GLY A 307 3.18 -12.67 11.20
CA GLY A 307 3.83 -11.39 10.93
C GLY A 307 4.51 -11.30 9.57
N MET A 308 4.19 -12.19 8.63
CA MET A 308 4.83 -12.28 7.31
C MET A 308 3.81 -12.29 6.17
N LEU A 309 4.17 -11.73 5.03
CA LEU A 309 3.48 -11.90 3.74
C LEU A 309 4.39 -12.62 2.74
N SER A 310 3.81 -13.49 1.91
CA SER A 310 4.56 -14.18 0.84
C SER A 310 4.65 -13.34 -0.42
N ALA A 311 5.81 -13.30 -1.06
CA ALA A 311 6.02 -12.67 -2.35
C ALA A 311 5.38 -13.49 -3.46
N ARG A 312 4.17 -13.10 -3.85
CA ARG A 312 3.40 -13.74 -4.92
C ARG A 312 2.60 -12.73 -5.72
N ARG A 313 2.23 -13.12 -6.94
CA ARG A 313 1.23 -12.39 -7.72
C ARG A 313 -0.16 -12.68 -7.16
N VAL A 314 -1.05 -11.71 -7.30
CA VAL A 314 -2.47 -11.84 -6.98
C VAL A 314 -3.26 -11.80 -8.28
N GLN A 315 -4.14 -12.78 -8.45
CA GLN A 315 -5.11 -12.80 -9.53
C GLN A 315 -6.48 -12.43 -8.95
N PRO A 316 -7.14 -11.39 -9.48
CA PRO A 316 -8.52 -11.09 -9.10
C PRO A 316 -9.47 -12.23 -9.50
N ASP A 317 -10.46 -12.49 -8.66
CA ASP A 317 -11.58 -13.37 -8.97
C ASP A 317 -12.73 -12.52 -9.55
N PRO A 318 -13.20 -12.78 -10.78
CA PRO A 318 -14.26 -11.97 -11.39
C PRO A 318 -15.56 -11.87 -10.57
N ALA A 319 -15.93 -12.93 -9.85
CA ALA A 319 -17.15 -12.91 -9.03
C ALA A 319 -16.97 -12.05 -7.77
N LEU A 320 -15.76 -12.02 -7.19
CA LEU A 320 -15.45 -11.15 -6.06
C LEU A 320 -15.34 -9.69 -6.47
N VAL A 321 -14.75 -9.42 -7.64
CA VAL A 321 -14.71 -8.07 -8.24
C VAL A 321 -16.12 -7.54 -8.49
N ASP A 322 -17.01 -8.35 -9.04
CA ASP A 322 -18.40 -7.96 -9.27
C ASP A 322 -19.15 -7.66 -7.95
N GLY A 323 -18.85 -8.42 -6.88
CA GLY A 323 -19.42 -8.21 -5.55
C GLY A 323 -19.03 -6.89 -4.87
N VAL A 324 -17.98 -6.21 -5.35
CA VAL A 324 -17.51 -4.92 -4.80
C VAL A 324 -17.53 -3.79 -5.84
N ARG A 325 -18.26 -3.98 -6.93
CA ARG A 325 -18.37 -3.00 -8.01
C ARG A 325 -18.92 -1.68 -7.49
N ALA A 326 -18.29 -0.57 -7.89
CA ALA A 326 -18.76 0.77 -7.56
C ALA A 326 -20.09 1.10 -8.26
N ASP A 327 -20.84 2.06 -7.72
CA ASP A 327 -22.03 2.60 -8.39
C ASP A 327 -21.69 3.35 -9.70
N GLU A 328 -22.72 3.71 -10.47
CA GLU A 328 -22.56 4.38 -11.77
C GLU A 328 -21.85 5.74 -11.66
N GLU A 329 -22.10 6.50 -10.59
CA GLU A 329 -21.52 7.83 -10.41
C GLU A 329 -20.02 7.74 -10.11
N THR A 330 -19.65 6.90 -9.15
CA THR A 330 -18.27 6.62 -8.77
C THR A 330 -17.50 6.02 -9.95
N THR A 331 -18.10 5.07 -10.68
CA THR A 331 -17.52 4.49 -11.90
C THR A 331 -17.19 5.57 -12.93
N ARG A 332 -18.15 6.46 -13.23
CA ARG A 332 -17.92 7.57 -14.18
C ARG A 332 -16.78 8.48 -13.73
N ARG A 333 -16.73 8.85 -12.45
CA ARG A 333 -15.66 9.70 -11.91
C ARG A 333 -14.28 9.05 -12.03
N TRP A 334 -14.18 7.74 -11.80
CA TRP A 334 -12.93 7.00 -11.97
C TRP A 334 -12.50 6.92 -13.44
N HIS A 335 -13.44 6.74 -14.37
CA HIS A 335 -13.15 6.78 -15.80
C HIS A 335 -12.60 8.14 -16.24
N GLU A 336 -13.23 9.23 -15.79
CA GLU A 336 -12.77 10.60 -16.07
C GLU A 336 -11.35 10.84 -15.55
N ARG A 337 -11.07 10.41 -14.30
CA ARG A 337 -9.75 10.53 -13.67
C ARG A 337 -8.68 9.69 -14.37
N LEU A 338 -9.00 8.44 -14.70
CA LEU A 338 -8.12 7.54 -15.44
C LEU A 338 -7.75 8.12 -16.80
N ALA A 339 -8.74 8.61 -17.56
CA ALA A 339 -8.51 9.27 -18.85
C ALA A 339 -7.66 10.54 -18.71
N GLY A 340 -7.86 11.32 -17.64
CA GLY A 340 -7.01 12.47 -17.31
C GLY A 340 -5.55 12.09 -17.11
N CYS A 341 -5.29 11.05 -16.31
CA CYS A 341 -3.94 10.56 -16.03
C CYS A 341 -3.27 9.99 -17.30
N ARG A 342 -4.01 9.26 -18.14
CA ARG A 342 -3.50 8.74 -19.43
C ARG A 342 -2.99 9.87 -20.33
N ARG A 343 -3.77 10.94 -20.50
CA ARG A 343 -3.35 12.12 -21.29
C ARG A 343 -2.06 12.76 -20.76
N VAL A 344 -1.89 12.84 -19.43
CA VAL A 344 -0.66 13.37 -18.83
C VAL A 344 0.55 12.46 -19.11
N LEU A 345 0.39 11.12 -19.04
CA LEU A 345 1.48 10.18 -19.37
C LEU A 345 1.88 10.24 -20.84
N GLU A 346 0.91 10.29 -21.75
CA GLU A 346 1.14 10.37 -23.19
C GLU A 346 1.87 11.68 -23.56
N GLY A 347 1.44 12.81 -22.98
CA GLY A 347 2.07 14.12 -23.20
C GLY A 347 3.49 14.25 -22.64
N ARG A 348 3.94 13.35 -21.76
CA ARG A 348 5.34 13.27 -21.30
C ARG A 348 6.22 12.38 -22.19
N SER A 349 5.60 11.58 -23.05
CA SER A 349 6.27 10.59 -23.90
C SER A 349 6.54 11.10 -25.33
N GLY A 350 6.02 12.28 -25.69
CA GLY A 350 6.27 12.98 -26.95
C GLY A 350 7.13 14.24 -26.73
#